data_AF-A0A2N2EW27-F1
#
_entry.id   AF-A0A2N2EW27-F1
#
_cell.length_a   1.000
_cell.length_b   1.000
_cell.length_c   1.000
_cell.angle_alpha   90.00
_cell.angle_beta   90.00
_cell.angle_gamma   90.00
#
_symmetry.space_group_name_H-M   'P 1'
#
loop_
_entity.id
_entity.type
_entity.pdbx_description
1 polymer ?
#
loop_
_entity_poly.entity_id
_entity_poly.type
_entity_poly.pdbx_seq_one_letter_code
_entity_poly.pdbx_strand_id
1 'polypeptide(L)'
;MNNNQKKKNSRFWFYASVAVVAFFALRFAANHVRGNDFKASFVAEAHAQDASAKTASSPASSEIGTSRNLDTPLGLRLLSFLGIFVLILISYAMSVDRKNINWRPVIWGIALQLIFGLIVLSDTVGYFFFNVVDYSVNILLSFSTEGAAFVFGKLAFGPGDPRGLNEGMFFFFSVLPTIVFFSSLMTIFYHLGVMQFIVEKIAHVMQKTMKTSGSETLSAAANIFVGQTEAPLVIKPFIKHMTYSELHAVMTGGFATVAGGVMAAYVLFLKDFIPNIAGHLVTASIMSAPAALAISKIVYPELEHPETTGETKIEVEKPDANVIEAAARGASEGMSLMLNVAAMLMAFVGMIAMINFGLEKFCDLTSSMVGRNPYKLVLGEDAAKNIQHGDTISINNGIMTFEYNVKETRSKSIIINERLSSTYKGSPYTVRRGGKLLFRGTDAKGFKPLFFLNLSIIFGVIFSPIAWTMGVPWREAAVVGRLLGEKLILTEFIAYMNLAGILKTGYHTLSGEVIMLSQRSAVIASYALCGFANFASIGIQIGGIGGIAPNKRAALAKIGIRAMFAGAIAACMTGTVAGILM
;
A
#
# COMPACT_ATOMS: atom_id res chain seq x y z
N MET A 1 25.33 12.47 -39.08
CA MET A 1 26.08 11.68 -38.06
C MET A 1 25.88 10.20 -38.33
N ASN A 2 26.98 9.45 -38.47
CA ASN A 2 26.93 8.02 -38.75
C ASN A 2 26.36 7.24 -37.55
N ASN A 3 25.67 6.11 -37.76
CA ASN A 3 24.90 5.40 -36.72
C ASN A 3 25.75 4.95 -35.51
N ASN A 4 27.05 4.69 -35.74
CA ASN A 4 28.02 4.41 -34.68
C ASN A 4 28.33 5.63 -33.79
N GLN A 5 28.28 6.83 -34.34
CA GLN A 5 28.52 8.09 -33.62
C GLN A 5 27.34 8.45 -32.72
N LYS A 6 26.10 8.20 -33.17
CA LYS A 6 24.89 8.32 -32.32
C LYS A 6 24.92 7.34 -31.13
N LYS A 7 25.31 6.07 -31.36
CA LYS A 7 25.48 5.07 -30.28
C LYS A 7 26.57 5.43 -29.28
N LYS A 8 27.71 5.96 -29.74
CA LYS A 8 28.82 6.37 -28.88
C LYS A 8 28.43 7.59 -28.03
N ASN A 9 27.72 8.56 -28.61
CA ASN A 9 27.16 9.70 -27.86
C ASN A 9 26.11 9.27 -26.83
N SER A 10 25.17 8.40 -27.19
CA SER A 10 24.14 7.92 -26.25
C SER A 10 24.76 7.20 -25.04
N ARG A 11 25.79 6.38 -25.25
CA ARG A 11 26.53 5.73 -24.14
C ARG A 11 27.30 6.73 -23.29
N PHE A 12 27.93 7.73 -23.90
CA PHE A 12 28.64 8.78 -23.17
C PHE A 12 27.69 9.58 -22.27
N TRP A 13 26.55 10.02 -22.80
CA TRP A 13 25.53 10.72 -22.03
C TRP A 13 24.92 9.85 -20.93
N PHE A 14 24.71 8.55 -21.18
CA PHE A 14 24.28 7.60 -20.15
C PHE A 14 25.27 7.53 -18.97
N TYR A 15 26.56 7.33 -19.24
CA TYR A 15 27.58 7.27 -18.17
C TYR A 15 27.76 8.62 -17.48
N ALA A 16 27.67 9.73 -18.22
CA ALA A 16 27.74 11.08 -17.65
C ALA A 16 26.55 11.36 -16.72
N SER A 17 25.33 10.97 -17.10
CA SER A 17 24.13 11.16 -16.27
C SER A 17 24.17 10.32 -15.00
N VAL A 18 24.58 9.04 -15.09
CA VAL A 18 24.77 8.18 -13.92
C VAL A 18 25.86 8.74 -13.00
N ALA A 19 26.97 9.21 -13.56
CA ALA A 19 28.07 9.82 -12.80
C ALA A 19 27.66 11.15 -12.14
N VAL A 20 26.85 11.98 -12.80
CA VAL A 20 26.35 13.25 -12.24
C VAL A 20 25.39 12.98 -11.08
N VAL A 21 24.44 12.06 -11.23
CA VAL A 21 23.52 11.70 -10.14
C VAL A 21 24.29 11.10 -8.96
N ALA A 22 25.23 10.19 -9.21
CA ALA A 22 26.09 9.62 -8.17
C ALA A 22 26.97 10.70 -7.50
N PHE A 23 27.54 11.64 -8.26
CA PHE A 23 28.37 12.72 -7.75
C PHE A 23 27.57 13.69 -6.88
N PHE A 24 26.38 14.12 -7.30
CA PHE A 24 25.53 14.99 -6.49
C PHE A 24 24.99 14.28 -5.26
N ALA A 25 24.62 13.00 -5.35
CA ALA A 25 24.21 12.20 -4.20
C ALA A 25 25.35 12.06 -3.16
N LEU A 26 26.58 11.75 -3.62
CA LEU A 26 27.77 11.65 -2.76
C LEU A 26 28.15 13.00 -2.14
N ARG A 27 28.10 14.09 -2.91
CA ARG A 27 28.45 15.43 -2.42
C ARG A 27 27.41 15.96 -1.44
N PHE A 28 26.13 15.67 -1.68
CA PHE A 28 25.06 16.04 -0.76
C PHE A 28 25.14 15.22 0.54
N ALA A 29 25.39 13.91 0.46
CA ALA A 29 25.65 13.06 1.63
C ALA A 29 26.84 13.58 2.45
N ALA A 30 27.95 13.94 1.80
CA ALA A 30 29.12 14.53 2.45
C ALA A 30 28.81 15.87 3.14
N ASN A 31 27.95 16.71 2.55
CA ASN A 31 27.54 17.99 3.13
C ASN A 31 26.51 17.81 4.27
N HIS A 32 25.65 16.79 4.20
CA HIS A 32 24.68 16.48 5.26
C HIS A 32 25.36 15.89 6.51
N VAL A 33 26.38 15.05 6.33
CA VAL A 33 27.25 14.55 7.41
C VAL A 33 27.96 15.72 8.11
N ARG A 34 28.57 16.64 7.35
CA ARG A 34 29.19 17.86 7.92
C ARG A 34 28.20 18.78 8.65
N GLY A 35 26.95 18.85 8.18
CA GLY A 35 25.88 19.61 8.86
C GLY A 35 25.44 18.96 10.17
N ASN A 36 25.54 17.63 10.29
CA ASN A 36 25.28 16.90 11.52
C ASN A 36 26.43 17.02 12.53
N ASP A 37 27.69 17.10 12.08
CA ASP A 37 28.83 17.36 12.98
C ASP A 37 28.74 18.75 13.64
N PHE A 38 28.23 19.76 12.91
CA PHE A 38 27.98 21.11 13.45
C PHE A 38 26.75 21.18 14.37
N LYS A 39 25.79 20.25 14.22
CA LYS A 39 24.65 20.10 15.14
C LYS A 39 25.02 19.28 16.38
N ALA A 40 25.89 18.29 16.24
CA ALA A 40 26.37 17.46 17.35
C ALA A 40 27.08 18.30 18.42
N SER A 41 27.80 19.36 18.05
CA SER A 41 28.41 20.29 19.00
C SER A 41 27.39 21.13 19.79
N PHE A 42 26.28 21.55 19.17
CA PHE A 42 25.20 22.29 19.84
C PHE A 42 24.29 21.40 20.69
N VAL A 43 24.12 20.14 20.28
CA VAL A 43 23.29 19.14 20.97
C VAL A 43 24.04 18.51 22.16
N ALA A 44 25.38 18.41 22.08
CA ALA A 44 26.22 17.95 23.20
C ALA A 44 26.18 18.90 24.41
N GLU A 45 26.06 20.22 24.20
CA GLU A 45 25.89 21.20 25.29
C GLU A 45 24.49 21.15 25.93
N ALA A 46 23.45 20.79 25.16
CA ALA A 46 22.09 20.64 25.67
C ALA A 46 21.87 19.32 26.43
N HIS A 47 22.55 18.23 26.04
CA HIS A 47 22.41 16.91 26.69
C HIS A 47 23.22 16.72 27.97
N ALA A 48 24.19 17.61 28.26
CA ALA A 48 24.93 17.56 29.53
C ALA A 48 24.06 17.88 30.76
N GLN A 49 22.88 18.50 30.57
CA GLN A 49 21.96 18.85 31.68
C GLN A 49 20.82 17.84 31.91
N ASP A 50 20.50 16.98 30.92
CA ASP A 50 19.40 16.00 31.01
C ASP A 50 19.85 14.55 31.32
N ALA A 51 21.16 14.29 31.35
CA ALA A 51 21.72 12.93 31.49
C ALA A 51 21.63 12.33 32.92
N SER A 52 21.05 13.02 33.91
CA SER A 52 20.93 12.50 35.28
C SER A 52 19.68 11.63 35.51
N ALA A 53 18.76 11.51 34.56
CA ALA A 53 17.49 10.82 34.80
C ALA A 53 16.96 10.08 33.57
N LYS A 54 17.55 8.92 33.24
CA LYS A 54 16.90 7.77 32.57
C LYS A 54 17.93 6.67 32.25
N THR A 55 18.20 5.83 33.24
CA THR A 55 18.85 4.53 33.02
C THR A 55 17.75 3.46 32.95
N ALA A 56 17.23 3.22 31.75
CA ALA A 56 16.38 2.05 31.47
C ALA A 56 16.53 1.65 29.99
N SER A 57 17.31 0.58 29.79
CA SER A 57 17.34 -0.34 28.65
C SER A 57 17.07 0.25 27.25
N SER A 58 18.14 0.60 26.54
CA SER A 58 18.14 0.65 25.08
C SER A 58 17.99 -0.77 24.53
N PRO A 59 16.98 -1.09 23.69
CA PRO A 59 17.00 -2.34 22.95
C PRO A 59 18.06 -2.24 21.85
N ALA A 60 18.89 -3.27 21.77
CA ALA A 60 19.91 -3.47 20.76
C ALA A 60 19.37 -3.19 19.35
N SER A 61 20.19 -2.56 18.51
CA SER A 61 19.93 -2.31 17.09
C SER A 61 19.45 -3.58 16.38
N SER A 62 18.13 -3.68 16.18
CA SER A 62 17.51 -4.81 15.49
C SER A 62 17.77 -4.68 14.00
N GLU A 63 18.91 -5.20 13.55
CA GLU A 63 19.24 -5.39 12.15
C GLU A 63 18.33 -6.48 11.56
N ILE A 64 17.20 -6.08 10.99
CA ILE A 64 16.28 -7.00 10.32
C ILE A 64 16.12 -6.51 8.87
N GLY A 65 16.91 -7.08 7.97
CA GLY A 65 16.76 -6.93 6.52
C GLY A 65 16.91 -8.27 5.78
N THR A 66 17.04 -9.37 6.53
CA THR A 66 17.36 -10.71 6.04
C THR A 66 16.71 -11.77 6.95
N SER A 67 16.52 -12.99 6.43
CA SER A 67 15.70 -14.09 6.98
C SER A 67 15.99 -14.55 8.42
N ARG A 68 17.08 -14.06 9.04
CA ARG A 68 17.64 -14.58 10.29
C ARG A 68 16.90 -14.20 11.58
N ASN A 69 16.06 -13.16 11.56
CA ASN A 69 15.42 -12.63 12.79
C ASN A 69 13.90 -12.76 12.84
N LEU A 70 13.31 -13.43 11.85
CA LEU A 70 11.91 -13.85 11.93
C LEU A 70 11.94 -15.33 12.34
N ASP A 71 11.69 -15.64 13.61
CA ASP A 71 11.43 -17.01 14.06
C ASP A 71 10.13 -17.50 13.40
N THR A 72 10.20 -17.91 12.14
CA THR A 72 9.02 -18.29 11.38
C THR A 72 8.83 -19.80 11.46
N PRO A 73 7.67 -20.28 11.94
CA PRO A 73 7.36 -21.70 11.90
C PRO A 73 7.39 -22.21 10.45
N LEU A 74 8.06 -23.34 10.23
CA LEU A 74 8.07 -24.04 8.93
C LEU A 74 6.65 -24.24 8.38
N GLY A 75 5.67 -24.44 9.27
CA GLY A 75 4.26 -24.56 8.91
C GLY A 75 3.69 -23.34 8.17
N LEU A 76 4.08 -22.10 8.53
CA LEU A 76 3.60 -20.90 7.84
C LEU A 76 4.26 -20.72 6.48
N ARG A 77 5.53 -21.11 6.32
CA ARG A 77 6.21 -21.11 5.01
C ARG A 77 5.59 -22.14 4.07
N LEU A 78 5.31 -23.34 4.57
CA LEU A 78 4.57 -24.38 3.83
C LEU A 78 3.17 -23.92 3.45
N LEU A 79 2.49 -23.19 4.35
CA LEU A 79 1.20 -22.58 4.05
C LEU A 79 1.29 -21.56 2.91
N SER A 80 2.30 -20.67 2.93
CA SER A 80 2.57 -19.77 1.80
C SER A 80 2.83 -20.55 0.50
N PHE A 81 3.60 -21.63 0.55
CA PHE A 81 3.83 -22.47 -0.62
C PHE A 81 2.53 -23.06 -1.18
N LEU A 82 1.64 -23.57 -0.31
CA LEU A 82 0.30 -24.01 -0.70
C LEU A 82 -0.57 -22.87 -1.23
N GLY A 83 -0.36 -21.65 -0.72
CA GLY A 83 -1.03 -20.43 -1.17
C GLY A 83 -0.83 -20.13 -2.65
N ILE A 84 0.34 -20.42 -3.22
CA ILE A 84 0.60 -20.28 -4.66
C ILE A 84 -0.43 -21.09 -5.46
N PHE A 85 -0.68 -22.34 -5.07
CA PHE A 85 -1.65 -23.21 -5.75
C PHE A 85 -3.09 -22.71 -5.58
N VAL A 86 -3.44 -22.18 -4.40
CA VAL A 86 -4.75 -21.57 -4.17
C VAL A 86 -4.96 -20.35 -5.08
N LEU A 87 -3.96 -19.48 -5.20
CA LEU A 87 -4.05 -18.30 -6.07
C LEU A 87 -4.11 -18.66 -7.57
N ILE A 88 -3.37 -19.70 -7.99
CA ILE A 88 -3.50 -20.27 -9.34
C ILE A 88 -4.90 -20.85 -9.54
N LEU A 89 -5.45 -21.57 -8.57
CA LEU A 89 -6.79 -22.14 -8.64
C LEU A 89 -7.88 -21.06 -8.77
N ILE A 90 -7.76 -19.97 -8.00
CA ILE A 90 -8.66 -18.80 -8.12
C ILE A 90 -8.55 -18.19 -9.52
N SER A 91 -7.34 -18.05 -10.04
CA SER A 91 -7.09 -17.51 -11.38
C SER A 91 -7.64 -18.42 -12.48
N TYR A 92 -7.49 -19.74 -12.31
CA TYR A 92 -8.04 -20.77 -13.20
C TYR A 92 -9.58 -20.76 -13.19
N ALA A 93 -10.19 -20.57 -12.02
CA ALA A 93 -11.64 -20.43 -11.89
C ALA A 93 -12.17 -19.22 -12.68
N MET A 94 -11.40 -18.11 -12.67
CA MET A 94 -11.69 -16.87 -13.40
C MET A 94 -11.35 -16.90 -14.90
N SER A 95 -10.66 -17.95 -15.36
CA SER A 95 -10.17 -18.05 -16.74
C SER A 95 -11.29 -18.06 -17.78
N VAL A 96 -11.09 -17.32 -18.87
CA VAL A 96 -12.02 -17.28 -20.01
C VAL A 96 -12.02 -18.61 -20.77
N ASP A 97 -10.85 -19.23 -20.90
CA ASP A 97 -10.67 -20.47 -21.64
C ASP A 97 -9.63 -21.37 -20.95
N ARG A 98 -10.13 -22.29 -20.12
CA ARG A 98 -9.31 -23.18 -19.31
C ARG A 98 -8.53 -24.22 -20.11
N LYS A 99 -8.92 -24.49 -21.37
CA LYS A 99 -8.30 -25.54 -22.20
C LYS A 99 -7.04 -25.06 -22.89
N ASN A 100 -7.01 -23.77 -23.22
CA ASN A 100 -5.93 -23.16 -24.02
C ASN A 100 -4.91 -22.39 -23.16
N ILE A 101 -4.85 -22.66 -21.85
CA ILE A 101 -3.86 -22.06 -20.96
C ILE A 101 -2.46 -22.56 -21.33
N ASN A 102 -1.60 -21.65 -21.79
CA ASN A 102 -0.18 -21.93 -21.95
C ASN A 102 0.51 -21.85 -20.58
N TRP A 103 0.90 -23.00 -20.04
CA TRP A 103 1.52 -23.11 -18.73
C TRP A 103 2.96 -22.61 -18.68
N ARG A 104 3.63 -22.39 -19.83
CA ARG A 104 5.02 -21.94 -19.84
C ARG A 104 5.18 -20.54 -19.22
N PRO A 105 4.45 -19.49 -19.63
CA PRO A 105 4.44 -18.20 -18.92
C PRO A 105 4.10 -18.35 -17.43
N VAL A 106 3.16 -19.23 -17.09
CA VAL A 106 2.73 -19.41 -15.69
C VAL A 106 3.87 -19.93 -14.81
N ILE A 107 4.49 -21.03 -15.23
CA ILE A 107 5.59 -21.67 -14.50
C ILE A 107 6.79 -20.72 -14.44
N TRP A 108 7.16 -20.10 -15.56
CA TRP A 108 8.30 -19.18 -15.57
C TRP A 108 8.04 -17.88 -14.81
N GLY A 109 6.81 -17.37 -14.80
CA GLY A 109 6.49 -16.18 -14.01
C GLY A 109 6.69 -16.44 -12.52
N ILE A 110 6.17 -17.57 -12.02
CA ILE A 110 6.38 -17.99 -10.61
C ILE A 110 7.87 -18.27 -10.35
N ALA A 111 8.55 -18.97 -11.25
CA ALA A 111 9.97 -19.29 -11.10
C ALA A 111 10.84 -18.03 -11.07
N LEU A 112 10.60 -17.06 -11.95
CA LEU A 112 11.34 -15.79 -11.98
C LEU A 112 11.16 -15.02 -10.68
N GLN A 113 9.95 -15.00 -10.12
CA GLN A 113 9.70 -14.39 -8.81
C GLN A 113 10.42 -15.09 -7.68
N LEU A 114 10.38 -16.42 -7.64
CA LEU A 114 11.06 -17.20 -6.62
C LEU A 114 12.58 -17.05 -6.72
N ILE A 115 13.15 -17.09 -7.93
CA ILE A 115 14.58 -16.91 -8.18
C ILE A 115 15.01 -15.51 -7.73
N PHE A 116 14.30 -14.47 -8.19
CA PHE A 116 14.63 -13.10 -7.83
C PHE A 116 14.46 -12.86 -6.33
N GLY A 117 13.34 -13.32 -5.76
CA GLY A 117 13.06 -13.26 -4.33
C GLY A 117 14.14 -13.97 -3.51
N LEU A 118 14.57 -15.17 -3.92
CA LEU A 118 15.62 -15.92 -3.20
C LEU A 118 16.96 -15.19 -3.25
N ILE A 119 17.31 -14.58 -4.38
CA ILE A 119 18.53 -13.79 -4.50
C ILE A 119 18.45 -12.55 -3.60
N VAL A 120 17.36 -11.79 -3.70
CA VAL A 120 17.23 -10.48 -3.03
C VAL A 120 16.87 -10.61 -1.56
N LEU A 121 16.19 -11.67 -1.12
CA LEU A 121 15.91 -11.92 0.30
C LEU A 121 17.00 -12.77 0.98
N SER A 122 18.05 -13.15 0.25
CA SER A 122 19.21 -13.85 0.83
C SER A 122 20.02 -12.96 1.77
N ASP A 123 20.68 -13.58 2.75
CA ASP A 123 21.41 -12.83 3.77
C ASP A 123 22.56 -11.97 3.22
N THR A 124 23.27 -12.46 2.19
CA THR A 124 24.46 -11.78 1.67
C THR A 124 24.12 -10.73 0.61
N VAL A 125 23.38 -11.15 -0.43
CA VAL A 125 23.05 -10.26 -1.55
C VAL A 125 21.94 -9.31 -1.16
N GLY A 126 20.97 -9.79 -0.38
CA GLY A 126 19.85 -9.00 0.09
C GLY A 126 20.28 -7.84 0.96
N TYR A 127 21.12 -8.06 1.96
CA TYR A 127 21.59 -6.97 2.82
C TYR A 127 22.22 -5.82 2.02
N PHE A 128 23.09 -6.14 1.05
CA PHE A 128 23.67 -5.12 0.16
C PHE A 128 22.60 -4.43 -0.68
N PHE A 129 21.71 -5.20 -1.31
CA PHE A 129 20.64 -4.66 -2.15
C PHE A 129 19.69 -3.74 -1.36
N PHE A 130 19.16 -4.21 -0.23
CA PHE A 130 18.24 -3.47 0.62
C PHE A 130 18.86 -2.18 1.12
N ASN A 131 20.10 -2.22 1.63
CA ASN A 131 20.77 -1.01 2.12
C ASN A 131 21.01 0.01 1.01
N VAL A 132 21.46 -0.43 -0.18
CA VAL A 132 21.69 0.49 -1.30
C VAL A 132 20.38 1.13 -1.75
N VAL A 133 19.31 0.35 -1.89
CA VAL A 133 18.00 0.86 -2.30
C VAL A 133 17.43 1.80 -1.23
N ASP A 134 17.43 1.40 0.03
CA ASP A 134 16.87 2.18 1.12
C ASP A 134 17.63 3.50 1.32
N TYR A 135 18.96 3.46 1.32
CA TYR A 135 19.80 4.66 1.36
C TYR A 135 19.51 5.60 0.18
N SER A 136 19.42 5.05 -1.04
CA SER A 136 19.16 5.84 -2.25
C SER A 136 17.78 6.49 -2.22
N VAL A 137 16.75 5.74 -1.83
CA VAL A 137 15.37 6.26 -1.75
C VAL A 137 15.25 7.32 -0.67
N ASN A 138 15.85 7.12 0.50
CA ASN A 138 15.84 8.13 1.56
C ASN A 138 16.56 9.43 1.15
N ILE A 139 17.66 9.35 0.41
CA ILE A 139 18.30 10.54 -0.17
C ILE A 139 17.36 11.24 -1.15
N LEU A 140 16.75 10.51 -2.08
CA LEU A 140 15.82 11.10 -3.05
C LEU A 140 14.60 11.75 -2.37
N LEU A 141 14.07 11.11 -1.33
CA LEU A 141 13.01 11.67 -0.49
C LEU A 141 13.46 13.00 0.15
N SER A 142 14.70 13.09 0.64
CA SER A 142 15.21 14.33 1.22
C SER A 142 15.22 15.50 0.22
N PHE A 143 15.57 15.26 -1.05
CA PHE A 143 15.50 16.30 -2.10
C PHE A 143 14.06 16.74 -2.37
N SER A 144 13.13 15.79 -2.38
CA SER A 144 11.72 16.11 -2.52
C SER A 144 11.21 16.95 -1.34
N THR A 145 11.65 16.66 -0.11
CA THR A 145 11.28 17.43 1.08
C THR A 145 11.79 18.87 0.99
N GLU A 146 13.01 19.10 0.51
CA GLU A 146 13.53 20.45 0.30
C GLU A 146 12.72 21.22 -0.75
N GLY A 147 12.33 20.57 -1.86
CA GLY A 147 11.45 21.16 -2.86
C GLY A 147 10.06 21.50 -2.31
N ALA A 148 9.47 20.61 -1.51
CA ALA A 148 8.21 20.85 -0.84
C ALA A 148 8.30 21.99 0.19
N ALA A 149 9.39 22.04 0.97
CA ALA A 149 9.62 23.08 1.97
C ALA A 149 9.80 24.46 1.35
N PHE A 150 10.39 24.55 0.15
CA PHE A 150 10.46 25.80 -0.60
C PHE A 150 9.08 26.33 -0.96
N VAL A 151 8.15 25.46 -1.38
CA VAL A 151 6.80 25.87 -1.83
C VAL A 151 5.83 26.07 -0.65
N PHE A 152 5.85 25.19 0.33
CA PHE A 152 4.86 25.12 1.41
C PHE A 152 5.40 25.53 2.79
N GLY A 153 6.67 25.91 2.88
CA GLY A 153 7.31 26.31 4.13
C GLY A 153 7.32 25.19 5.17
N LYS A 154 7.00 25.54 6.42
CA LYS A 154 7.03 24.60 7.56
C LYS A 154 6.01 23.46 7.48
N LEU A 155 5.00 23.57 6.61
CA LEU A 155 3.97 22.54 6.43
C LEU A 155 4.50 21.28 5.71
N ALA A 156 5.62 21.40 4.99
CA ALA A 156 6.22 20.29 4.26
C ALA A 156 6.89 19.26 5.17
N PHE A 157 7.17 19.61 6.42
CA PHE A 157 7.86 18.75 7.36
C PHE A 157 6.86 17.91 8.17
N GLY A 158 7.16 16.61 8.30
CA GLY A 158 6.34 15.67 9.05
C GLY A 158 6.49 15.80 10.57
N PRO A 159 5.71 15.02 11.35
CA PRO A 159 5.78 15.02 12.81
C PRO A 159 7.16 14.60 13.30
N GLY A 160 7.72 15.35 14.25
CA GLY A 160 9.04 15.05 14.83
C GLY A 160 10.23 15.66 14.07
N ASP A 161 10.01 16.30 12.91
CA ASP A 161 11.06 17.14 12.31
C ASP A 161 11.10 18.50 13.02
N PRO A 162 12.24 18.91 13.62
CA PRO A 162 12.35 20.16 14.37
C PRO A 162 12.15 21.42 13.50
N ARG A 163 12.16 21.29 12.17
CA ARG A 163 11.86 22.38 11.22
C ARG A 163 10.36 22.58 11.01
N GLY A 164 9.55 21.58 11.35
CA GLY A 164 8.10 21.57 11.18
C GLY A 164 7.35 22.32 12.26
N LEU A 165 6.02 22.20 12.24
CA LEU A 165 5.14 22.82 13.23
C LEU A 165 4.97 22.00 14.52
N ASN A 166 5.65 20.85 14.67
CA ASN A 166 5.47 19.88 15.76
C ASN A 166 4.00 19.41 15.97
N GLU A 167 3.15 19.64 14.99
CA GLU A 167 1.78 19.13 14.92
C GLU A 167 1.72 17.96 13.93
N GLY A 168 0.57 17.27 13.88
CA GLY A 168 0.38 16.03 13.11
C GLY A 168 0.82 16.08 11.64
N MET A 169 0.88 14.91 10.99
CA MET A 169 1.42 14.81 9.63
C MET A 169 0.50 15.53 8.64
N PHE A 170 0.98 16.61 8.05
CA PHE A 170 0.28 17.27 6.95
C PHE A 170 0.43 16.47 5.68
N PHE A 171 -0.41 15.46 5.54
CA PHE A 171 -0.35 14.49 4.45
C PHE A 171 -0.18 15.14 3.06
N PHE A 172 -0.99 16.15 2.76
CA PHE A 172 -0.96 16.84 1.47
C PHE A 172 0.36 17.59 1.20
N PHE A 173 0.97 18.18 2.22
CA PHE A 173 2.17 19.02 2.07
C PHE A 173 3.49 18.26 2.24
N SER A 174 3.48 17.14 2.95
CA SER A 174 4.69 16.37 3.29
C SER A 174 4.88 15.12 2.43
N VAL A 175 3.78 14.51 1.94
CA VAL A 175 3.83 13.22 1.24
C VAL A 175 3.57 13.39 -0.25
N LEU A 176 2.47 14.05 -0.64
CA LEU A 176 2.10 14.14 -2.05
C LEU A 176 3.12 14.85 -2.97
N PRO A 177 3.92 15.85 -2.52
CA PRO A 177 4.93 16.47 -3.38
C PRO A 177 6.00 15.49 -3.89
N THR A 178 6.20 14.36 -3.22
CA THR A 178 7.11 13.31 -3.71
C THR A 178 6.67 12.77 -5.06
N ILE A 179 5.36 12.71 -5.33
CA ILE A 179 4.82 12.27 -6.62
C ILE A 179 5.30 13.19 -7.74
N VAL A 180 5.27 14.51 -7.52
CA VAL A 180 5.69 15.52 -8.50
C VAL A 180 7.19 15.41 -8.78
N PHE A 181 8.00 15.32 -7.72
CA PHE A 181 9.44 15.19 -7.83
C PHE A 181 9.85 13.92 -8.58
N PHE A 182 9.32 12.77 -8.16
CA PHE A 182 9.66 11.49 -8.80
C PHE A 182 9.13 11.39 -10.22
N SER A 183 7.96 11.94 -10.54
CA SER A 183 7.46 11.96 -11.93
C SER A 183 8.38 12.79 -12.84
N SER A 184 8.85 13.95 -12.38
CA SER A 184 9.87 14.74 -13.08
C SER A 184 11.18 13.96 -13.27
N LEU A 185 11.68 13.32 -12.20
CA LEU A 185 12.91 12.52 -12.23
C LEU A 185 12.83 11.33 -13.20
N MET A 186 11.71 10.59 -13.17
CA MET A 186 11.52 9.45 -14.05
C MET A 186 11.48 9.89 -15.51
N THR A 187 10.78 10.99 -15.81
CA THR A 187 10.71 11.53 -17.18
C THR A 187 12.08 11.97 -17.70
N ILE A 188 12.94 12.54 -16.84
CA ILE A 188 14.35 12.80 -17.17
C ILE A 188 15.07 11.50 -17.53
N PHE A 189 14.94 10.45 -16.72
CA PHE A 189 15.60 9.17 -16.99
C PHE A 189 15.11 8.49 -18.28
N TYR A 190 13.84 8.66 -18.63
CA TYR A 190 13.32 8.26 -19.95
C TYR A 190 13.92 9.10 -21.08
N HIS A 191 13.98 10.43 -20.95
CA HIS A 191 14.59 11.27 -22.00
C HIS A 191 16.06 10.88 -22.28
N LEU A 192 16.81 10.62 -21.19
CA LEU A 192 18.22 10.24 -21.23
C LEU A 192 18.48 8.81 -21.74
N GLY A 193 17.48 7.93 -21.78
CA GLY A 193 17.66 6.55 -22.23
C GLY A 193 18.01 5.54 -21.11
N VAL A 194 18.04 5.98 -19.84
CA VAL A 194 18.42 5.12 -18.71
C VAL A 194 17.34 4.09 -18.44
N MET A 195 16.08 4.54 -18.37
CA MET A 195 14.95 3.64 -18.12
C MET A 195 14.75 2.65 -19.24
N GLN A 196 14.90 3.07 -20.50
CA GLN A 196 14.80 2.19 -21.66
C GLN A 196 15.82 1.06 -21.57
N PHE A 197 17.07 1.36 -21.23
CA PHE A 197 18.08 0.33 -21.06
C PHE A 197 17.72 -0.69 -19.99
N ILE A 198 17.26 -0.24 -18.81
CA ILE A 198 16.89 -1.13 -17.71
C ILE A 198 15.66 -1.98 -18.08
N VAL A 199 14.61 -1.33 -18.59
CA VAL A 199 13.34 -1.97 -18.95
C VAL A 199 13.55 -2.98 -20.09
N GLU A 200 14.31 -2.65 -21.12
CA GLU A 200 14.63 -3.58 -22.22
C GLU A 200 15.37 -4.82 -21.72
N LYS A 201 16.29 -4.68 -20.74
CA LYS A 201 17.03 -5.83 -20.20
C LYS A 201 16.13 -6.76 -19.40
N ILE A 202 15.27 -6.21 -18.56
CA ILE A 202 14.29 -6.99 -17.79
C ILE A 202 13.30 -7.67 -18.75
N ALA A 203 12.76 -6.92 -19.70
CA ALA A 203 11.85 -7.43 -20.71
C ALA A 203 12.48 -8.56 -21.53
N HIS A 204 13.75 -8.43 -21.92
CA HIS A 204 14.46 -9.47 -22.66
C HIS A 204 14.57 -10.78 -21.87
N VAL A 205 14.88 -10.72 -20.57
CA VAL A 205 14.94 -11.91 -19.70
C VAL A 205 13.57 -12.56 -19.61
N MET A 206 12.52 -11.77 -19.33
CA MET A 206 11.15 -12.26 -19.23
C MET A 206 10.64 -12.86 -20.54
N GLN A 207 10.87 -12.19 -21.67
CA GLN A 207 10.40 -12.65 -22.99
C GLN A 207 11.10 -13.95 -23.39
N LYS A 208 12.41 -14.06 -23.14
CA LYS A 208 13.20 -15.26 -23.47
C LYS A 208 12.74 -16.48 -22.69
N THR A 209 12.39 -16.32 -21.41
CA THR A 209 11.92 -17.42 -20.56
C THR A 209 10.45 -17.73 -20.81
N MET A 210 9.58 -16.73 -20.65
CA MET A 210 8.12 -16.85 -20.68
C MET A 210 7.55 -17.04 -22.08
N LYS A 211 8.25 -16.59 -23.14
CA LYS A 211 7.78 -16.59 -24.54
C LYS A 211 6.45 -15.85 -24.74
N THR A 212 6.24 -14.79 -23.98
CA THR A 212 5.18 -13.79 -24.17
C THR A 212 5.51 -12.85 -25.34
N SER A 213 4.53 -12.06 -25.80
CA SER A 213 4.78 -11.10 -26.89
C SER A 213 5.73 -9.98 -26.44
N GLY A 214 6.44 -9.37 -27.38
CA GLY A 214 7.41 -8.32 -27.06
C GLY A 214 6.75 -7.10 -26.40
N SER A 215 5.59 -6.70 -26.89
CA SER A 215 4.87 -5.52 -26.41
C SER A 215 4.28 -5.72 -25.00
N GLU A 216 3.61 -6.84 -24.71
CA GLU A 216 3.06 -7.08 -23.37
C GLU A 216 4.18 -7.23 -22.33
N THR A 217 5.30 -7.86 -22.72
CA THR A 217 6.46 -8.07 -21.85
C THR A 217 7.17 -6.75 -21.56
N LEU A 218 7.37 -5.91 -22.58
CA LEU A 218 7.98 -4.60 -22.40
C LEU A 218 7.11 -3.70 -21.52
N SER A 219 5.79 -3.73 -21.71
CA SER A 219 4.86 -2.98 -20.84
C SER A 219 4.88 -3.49 -19.40
N ALA A 220 4.90 -4.81 -19.18
CA ALA A 220 5.02 -5.39 -17.84
C ALA A 220 6.35 -5.02 -17.16
N ALA A 221 7.47 -5.01 -17.91
CA ALA A 221 8.77 -4.59 -17.39
C ALA A 221 8.82 -3.07 -17.09
N ALA A 222 8.17 -2.23 -17.92
CA ALA A 222 8.10 -0.79 -17.68
C ALA A 222 7.31 -0.47 -16.39
N ASN A 223 6.19 -1.17 -16.17
CA ASN A 223 5.34 -1.04 -14.99
C ASN A 223 6.06 -1.27 -13.64
N ILE A 224 7.25 -1.87 -13.63
CA ILE A 224 8.10 -1.97 -12.42
C ILE A 224 8.44 -0.57 -11.87
N PHE A 225 8.57 0.42 -12.76
CA PHE A 225 9.10 1.75 -12.42
C PHE A 225 8.11 2.87 -12.69
N VAL A 226 7.28 2.74 -13.72
CA VAL A 226 6.30 3.75 -14.13
C VAL A 226 4.86 3.30 -13.89
N GLY A 227 3.94 4.25 -13.88
CA GLY A 227 2.54 3.97 -13.57
C GLY A 227 1.78 3.27 -14.70
N GLN A 228 0.59 2.78 -14.34
CA GLN A 228 -0.33 2.05 -15.24
C GLN A 228 -0.77 2.81 -16.50
N THR A 229 -0.64 4.14 -16.53
CA THR A 229 -0.93 5.00 -17.70
C THR A 229 0.31 5.35 -18.51
N GLU A 230 1.50 5.23 -17.92
CA GLU A 230 2.78 5.60 -18.51
C GLU A 230 3.44 4.40 -19.18
N ALA A 231 3.38 3.22 -18.54
CA ALA A 231 3.94 2.00 -19.11
C ALA A 231 3.40 1.66 -20.51
N PRO A 232 2.11 1.86 -20.84
CA PRO A 232 1.62 1.64 -22.20
C PRO A 232 2.22 2.59 -23.26
N LEU A 233 2.77 3.75 -22.87
CA LEU A 233 3.38 4.69 -23.83
C LEU A 233 4.60 4.08 -24.53
N VAL A 234 5.34 3.20 -23.85
CA VAL A 234 6.52 2.53 -24.43
C VAL A 234 6.15 1.56 -25.55
N ILE A 235 4.88 1.16 -25.64
CA ILE A 235 4.34 0.24 -26.65
C ILE A 235 3.22 0.87 -27.48
N LYS A 236 3.09 2.20 -27.43
CA LYS A 236 2.04 2.98 -28.10
C LYS A 236 1.74 2.56 -29.55
N PRO A 237 2.74 2.27 -30.42
CA PRO A 237 2.46 1.85 -31.79
C PRO A 237 1.65 0.54 -31.89
N PHE A 238 1.79 -0.37 -30.92
CA PHE A 238 1.25 -1.73 -31.00
C PHE A 238 -0.13 -1.87 -30.35
N ILE A 239 -0.52 -0.99 -29.43
CA ILE A 239 -1.78 -1.10 -28.67
C ILE A 239 -3.00 -1.23 -29.59
N LYS A 240 -2.98 -0.55 -30.74
CA LYS A 240 -4.07 -0.58 -31.73
C LYS A 240 -4.29 -1.96 -32.35
N HIS A 241 -3.26 -2.80 -32.38
CA HIS A 241 -3.26 -4.11 -33.02
C HIS A 241 -3.21 -5.28 -32.03
N MET A 242 -3.00 -4.99 -30.75
CA MET A 242 -2.94 -6.02 -29.70
C MET A 242 -4.19 -6.89 -29.63
N THR A 243 -3.97 -8.17 -29.34
CA THR A 243 -5.02 -9.15 -29.03
C THR A 243 -5.69 -8.82 -27.68
N TYR A 244 -6.81 -9.48 -27.37
CA TYR A 244 -7.43 -9.31 -26.04
C TYR A 244 -6.54 -9.83 -24.90
N SER A 245 -5.75 -10.88 -25.14
CA SER A 245 -4.84 -11.42 -24.11
C SER A 245 -3.66 -10.47 -23.86
N GLU A 246 -3.08 -9.88 -24.92
CA GLU A 246 -2.05 -8.86 -24.78
C GLU A 246 -2.57 -7.62 -24.04
N LEU A 247 -3.76 -7.12 -24.38
CA LEU A 247 -4.37 -5.99 -23.68
C LEU A 247 -4.67 -6.34 -22.22
N HIS A 248 -5.16 -7.56 -21.95
CA HIS A 248 -5.37 -8.02 -20.58
C HIS A 248 -4.06 -8.06 -19.79
N ALA A 249 -2.94 -8.49 -20.41
CA ALA A 249 -1.63 -8.51 -19.78
C ALA A 249 -1.09 -7.10 -19.50
N VAL A 250 -1.24 -6.15 -20.42
CA VAL A 250 -0.89 -4.74 -20.21
C VAL A 250 -1.67 -4.16 -19.02
N MET A 251 -2.99 -4.38 -18.99
CA MET A 251 -3.84 -3.88 -17.90
C MET A 251 -3.49 -4.54 -16.56
N THR A 252 -3.34 -5.87 -16.55
CA THR A 252 -2.96 -6.64 -15.36
C THR A 252 -1.61 -6.19 -14.81
N GLY A 253 -0.62 -5.96 -15.68
CA GLY A 253 0.69 -5.41 -15.31
C GLY A 253 0.58 -4.06 -14.60
N GLY A 254 -0.25 -3.16 -15.13
CA GLY A 254 -0.51 -1.87 -14.49
C GLY A 254 -1.19 -1.98 -13.12
N PHE A 255 -2.10 -2.94 -12.93
CA PHE A 255 -2.77 -3.16 -11.64
C PHE A 255 -1.90 -3.89 -10.61
N ALA A 256 -0.98 -4.75 -11.06
CA ALA A 256 -0.13 -5.56 -10.18
C ALA A 256 1.05 -4.78 -9.59
N THR A 257 1.36 -3.60 -10.13
CA THR A 257 2.56 -2.82 -9.83
C THR A 257 2.21 -1.41 -9.34
N VAL A 258 3.21 -0.70 -8.81
CA VAL A 258 3.09 0.70 -8.40
C VAL A 258 4.16 1.53 -9.10
N ALA A 259 3.83 2.80 -9.39
CA ALA A 259 4.79 3.75 -9.92
C ALA A 259 5.79 4.17 -8.83
N GLY A 260 7.04 4.44 -9.22
CA GLY A 260 8.09 4.88 -8.29
C GLY A 260 7.71 6.13 -7.47
N GLY A 261 6.95 7.06 -8.06
CA GLY A 261 6.56 8.30 -7.37
C GLY A 261 5.59 8.12 -6.21
N VAL A 262 4.66 7.17 -6.32
CA VAL A 262 3.72 6.82 -5.23
C VAL A 262 4.35 5.84 -4.25
N MET A 263 5.28 5.00 -4.70
CA MET A 263 6.06 4.11 -3.82
C MET A 263 6.82 4.89 -2.74
N ALA A 264 7.37 6.05 -3.10
CA ALA A 264 8.05 6.94 -2.16
C ALA A 264 7.16 7.36 -0.98
N ALA A 265 5.87 7.58 -1.22
CA ALA A 265 4.89 7.86 -0.16
C ALA A 265 4.70 6.65 0.77
N TYR A 266 4.65 5.44 0.21
CA TYR A 266 4.49 4.21 1.00
C TYR A 266 5.71 3.92 1.87
N VAL A 267 6.91 4.21 1.37
CA VAL A 267 8.15 4.19 2.16
C VAL A 267 8.03 5.15 3.35
N LEU A 268 7.56 6.38 3.11
CA LEU A 268 7.42 7.38 4.17
C LEU A 268 6.43 6.94 5.27
N PHE A 269 5.38 6.19 4.93
CA PHE A 269 4.44 5.66 5.92
C PHE A 269 5.00 4.54 6.78
N LEU A 270 5.91 3.75 6.24
CA LEU A 270 6.31 2.47 6.84
C LEU A 270 7.76 2.44 7.33
N LYS A 271 8.61 3.39 6.96
CA LYS A 271 10.05 3.38 7.27
C LYS A 271 10.37 3.30 8.78
N ASP A 272 9.47 3.82 9.61
CA ASP A 272 9.63 3.82 11.07
C ASP A 272 9.16 2.51 11.73
N PHE A 273 8.50 1.63 10.97
CA PHE A 273 7.92 0.37 11.46
C PHE A 273 8.51 -0.86 10.79
N ILE A 274 8.88 -0.76 9.51
CA ILE A 274 9.45 -1.85 8.72
C ILE A 274 10.85 -1.41 8.25
N PRO A 275 11.91 -2.04 8.75
CA PRO A 275 13.27 -1.77 8.31
C PRO A 275 13.43 -2.10 6.82
N ASN A 276 14.19 -1.27 6.12
CA ASN A 276 14.48 -1.44 4.69
C ASN A 276 13.23 -1.55 3.79
N ILE A 277 12.12 -0.92 4.20
CA ILE A 277 10.85 -1.02 3.47
C ILE A 277 10.97 -0.57 2.00
N ALA A 278 11.85 0.38 1.69
CA ALA A 278 12.05 0.81 0.31
C ALA A 278 12.55 -0.34 -0.57
N GLY A 279 13.52 -1.12 -0.09
CA GLY A 279 13.98 -2.29 -0.81
C GLY A 279 12.91 -3.37 -0.90
N HIS A 280 12.04 -3.52 0.10
CA HIS A 280 10.92 -4.47 0.05
C HIS A 280 9.90 -4.08 -1.02
N LEU A 281 9.54 -2.80 -1.11
CA LEU A 281 8.61 -2.29 -2.12
C LEU A 281 9.19 -2.36 -3.54
N VAL A 282 10.47 -2.05 -3.72
CA VAL A 282 11.16 -2.23 -5.02
C VAL A 282 11.19 -3.71 -5.41
N THR A 283 11.50 -4.59 -4.46
CA THR A 283 11.50 -6.05 -4.66
C THR A 283 10.10 -6.53 -5.08
N ALA A 284 9.06 -6.08 -4.38
CA ALA A 284 7.67 -6.39 -4.71
C ALA A 284 7.31 -5.93 -6.13
N SER A 285 7.65 -4.70 -6.53
CA SER A 285 7.41 -4.20 -7.90
C SER A 285 8.11 -5.02 -8.97
N ILE A 286 9.38 -5.41 -8.77
CA ILE A 286 10.12 -6.24 -9.73
C ILE A 286 9.49 -7.62 -9.85
N MET A 287 9.12 -8.24 -8.72
CA MET A 287 8.45 -9.53 -8.71
C MET A 287 7.05 -9.46 -9.33
N SER A 288 6.33 -8.37 -9.17
CA SER A 288 4.95 -8.23 -9.68
C SER A 288 4.88 -8.31 -11.21
N ALA A 289 5.90 -7.88 -11.95
CA ALA A 289 5.90 -7.95 -13.41
C ALA A 289 5.75 -9.39 -13.98
N PRO A 290 6.59 -10.38 -13.60
CA PRO A 290 6.39 -11.76 -14.01
C PRO A 290 5.13 -12.42 -13.40
N ALA A 291 4.68 -12.06 -12.18
CA ALA A 291 3.37 -12.55 -11.70
C ALA A 291 2.22 -12.04 -12.56
N ALA A 292 2.23 -10.76 -12.90
CA ALA A 292 1.16 -10.15 -13.68
C ALA A 292 1.00 -10.87 -15.01
N LEU A 293 2.10 -11.19 -15.69
CA LEU A 293 2.06 -11.99 -16.91
C LEU A 293 1.58 -13.44 -16.64
N ALA A 294 2.07 -14.10 -15.59
CA ALA A 294 1.62 -15.46 -15.24
C ALA A 294 0.12 -15.52 -14.97
N ILE A 295 -0.40 -14.65 -14.11
CA ILE A 295 -1.82 -14.59 -13.76
C ILE A 295 -2.66 -14.15 -14.96
N SER A 296 -2.21 -13.14 -15.71
CA SER A 296 -2.89 -12.69 -16.92
C SER A 296 -3.07 -13.83 -17.92
N LYS A 297 -2.02 -14.62 -18.17
CA LYS A 297 -2.07 -15.72 -19.14
C LYS A 297 -2.85 -16.95 -18.65
N ILE A 298 -3.18 -17.05 -17.36
CA ILE A 298 -4.20 -17.98 -16.85
C ILE A 298 -5.60 -17.40 -17.11
N VAL A 299 -5.85 -16.15 -16.67
CA VAL A 299 -7.18 -15.54 -16.68
C VAL A 299 -7.66 -15.28 -18.10
N TYR A 300 -6.77 -14.84 -18.98
CA TYR A 300 -7.04 -14.55 -20.39
C TYR A 300 -5.93 -15.13 -21.28
N PRO A 301 -5.99 -16.43 -21.62
CA PRO A 301 -4.98 -17.08 -22.45
C PRO A 301 -4.90 -16.49 -23.87
N GLU A 302 -3.73 -16.63 -24.48
CA GLU A 302 -3.49 -16.18 -25.86
C GLU A 302 -4.08 -17.18 -26.85
N LEU A 303 -5.05 -16.74 -27.65
CA LEU A 303 -5.72 -17.57 -28.67
C LEU A 303 -5.38 -17.12 -30.11
N GLU A 304 -4.83 -15.92 -30.24
CA GLU A 304 -4.49 -15.29 -31.51
C GLU A 304 -2.97 -15.24 -31.69
N HIS A 305 -2.49 -14.78 -32.84
CA HIS A 305 -1.07 -14.62 -33.10
C HIS A 305 -0.65 -13.15 -32.92
N PRO A 306 0.13 -12.81 -31.87
CA PRO A 306 0.58 -11.44 -31.66
C PRO A 306 1.56 -10.96 -32.73
N GLU A 307 1.43 -9.72 -33.17
CA GLU A 307 2.32 -9.10 -34.17
C GLU A 307 3.78 -9.01 -33.66
N THR A 308 3.98 -8.82 -32.35
CA THR A 308 5.32 -8.63 -31.76
C THR A 308 5.95 -9.93 -31.23
N THR A 309 5.50 -11.08 -31.74
CA THR A 309 6.02 -12.39 -31.33
C THR A 309 7.51 -12.50 -31.69
N GLY A 310 8.38 -12.62 -30.68
CA GLY A 310 9.83 -12.80 -30.88
C GLY A 310 10.62 -11.51 -31.13
N GLU A 311 9.99 -10.34 -31.15
CA GLU A 311 10.67 -9.05 -31.29
C GLU A 311 11.01 -8.43 -29.93
N THR A 312 12.21 -7.87 -29.79
CA THR A 312 12.71 -7.23 -28.54
C THR A 312 13.00 -5.75 -28.69
N LYS A 313 13.03 -5.21 -29.92
CA LYS A 313 13.39 -3.81 -30.17
C LYS A 313 12.16 -3.02 -30.54
N ILE A 314 11.66 -2.28 -29.56
CA ILE A 314 10.61 -1.30 -29.75
C ILE A 314 11.27 0.07 -29.67
N GLU A 315 11.25 0.83 -30.77
CA GLU A 315 11.74 2.21 -30.75
C GLU A 315 10.79 3.07 -29.92
N VAL A 316 11.27 3.52 -28.76
CA VAL A 316 10.51 4.41 -27.87
C VAL A 316 10.58 5.83 -28.42
N GLU A 317 9.42 6.43 -28.72
CA GLU A 317 9.33 7.84 -29.11
C GLU A 317 9.91 8.72 -27.99
N LYS A 318 10.75 9.70 -28.37
CA LYS A 318 11.24 10.74 -27.45
C LYS A 318 10.40 12.00 -27.65
N PRO A 319 9.40 12.26 -26.79
CA PRO A 319 8.51 13.41 -27.00
C PRO A 319 9.19 14.75 -26.72
N ASP A 320 10.18 14.80 -25.82
CA ASP A 320 10.81 16.04 -25.38
C ASP A 320 12.04 16.41 -26.22
N ALA A 321 12.23 17.69 -26.52
CA ALA A 321 13.39 18.20 -27.25
C ALA A 321 14.66 18.22 -26.38
N ASN A 322 14.53 18.40 -25.07
CA ASN A 322 15.67 18.43 -24.14
C ASN A 322 15.28 17.97 -22.71
N VAL A 323 16.30 17.82 -21.85
CA VAL A 323 16.14 17.33 -20.46
C VAL A 323 15.29 18.27 -19.61
N ILE A 324 15.36 19.60 -19.82
CA ILE A 324 14.60 20.57 -19.04
C ILE A 324 13.11 20.47 -19.40
N GLU A 325 12.79 20.34 -20.68
CA GLU A 325 11.43 20.09 -21.15
C GLU A 325 10.87 18.78 -20.57
N ALA A 326 11.67 17.70 -20.59
CA ALA A 326 11.31 16.43 -19.97
C ALA A 326 11.01 16.59 -18.46
N ALA A 327 11.84 17.34 -17.74
CA ALA A 327 11.64 17.62 -16.32
C ALA A 327 10.33 18.39 -16.07
N ALA A 328 10.05 19.43 -16.86
CA ALA A 328 8.86 20.28 -16.73
C ALA A 328 7.58 19.51 -17.08
N ARG A 329 7.60 18.68 -18.14
CA ARG A 329 6.48 17.81 -18.49
C ARG A 329 6.21 16.79 -17.38
N GLY A 330 7.24 16.10 -16.89
CA GLY A 330 7.10 15.15 -15.79
C GLY A 330 6.58 15.81 -14.51
N ALA A 331 7.02 17.03 -14.17
CA ALA A 331 6.47 17.76 -13.04
C ALA A 331 4.97 18.07 -13.22
N SER A 332 4.54 18.45 -14.43
CA SER A 332 3.13 18.74 -14.74
C SER A 332 2.26 17.47 -14.67
N GLU A 333 2.75 16.35 -15.21
CA GLU A 333 2.10 15.04 -15.12
C GLU A 333 1.99 14.59 -13.66
N GLY A 334 3.09 14.71 -12.90
CA GLY A 334 3.12 14.43 -11.47
C GLY A 334 2.17 15.31 -10.65
N MET A 335 2.00 16.58 -11.01
CA MET A 335 1.05 17.48 -10.35
C MET A 335 -0.40 17.04 -10.58
N SER A 336 -0.75 16.67 -11.82
CA SER A 336 -2.07 16.10 -12.13
C SER A 336 -2.32 14.82 -11.32
N LEU A 337 -1.33 13.92 -11.27
CA LEU A 337 -1.42 12.70 -10.47
C LEU A 337 -1.59 13.00 -8.98
N MET A 338 -0.82 13.92 -8.42
CA MET A 338 -0.93 14.36 -7.02
C MET A 338 -2.33 14.89 -6.69
N LEU A 339 -2.90 15.77 -7.52
CA LEU A 339 -4.24 16.31 -7.32
C LEU A 339 -5.32 15.24 -7.44
N ASN A 340 -5.17 14.31 -8.39
CA ASN A 340 -6.07 13.19 -8.55
C ASN A 340 -6.04 12.27 -7.31
N VAL A 341 -4.86 11.99 -6.76
CA VAL A 341 -4.71 11.22 -5.52
C VAL A 341 -5.38 11.94 -4.34
N ALA A 342 -5.15 13.25 -4.19
CA ALA A 342 -5.79 14.03 -3.12
C ALA A 342 -7.33 14.01 -3.23
N ALA A 343 -7.86 14.29 -4.42
CA ALA A 343 -9.30 14.29 -4.68
C ALA A 343 -9.93 12.91 -4.44
N MET A 344 -9.27 11.86 -4.92
CA MET A 344 -9.67 10.48 -4.71
C MET A 344 -9.72 10.14 -3.21
N LEU A 345 -8.69 10.45 -2.43
CA LEU A 345 -8.67 10.20 -1.00
C LEU A 345 -9.80 10.92 -0.26
N MET A 346 -10.04 12.21 -0.56
CA MET A 346 -11.14 12.96 0.04
C MET A 346 -12.50 12.31 -0.25
N ALA A 347 -12.75 11.93 -1.50
CA ALA A 347 -14.00 11.30 -1.90
C ALA A 347 -14.18 9.92 -1.25
N PHE A 348 -13.18 9.04 -1.33
CA PHE A 348 -13.29 7.67 -0.82
C PHE A 348 -13.34 7.60 0.70
N VAL A 349 -12.56 8.40 1.43
CA VAL A 349 -12.65 8.46 2.89
C VAL A 349 -14.04 8.91 3.33
N GLY A 350 -14.61 9.92 2.66
CA GLY A 350 -16.00 10.35 2.90
C GLY A 350 -17.03 9.26 2.60
N MET A 351 -16.89 8.56 1.48
CA MET A 351 -17.77 7.45 1.11
C MET A 351 -17.71 6.28 2.10
N ILE A 352 -16.53 5.93 2.62
CA ILE A 352 -16.38 4.89 3.66
C ILE A 352 -17.14 5.30 4.93
N ALA A 353 -16.95 6.55 5.37
CA ALA A 353 -17.63 7.05 6.56
C ALA A 353 -19.16 6.97 6.38
N MET A 354 -19.67 7.33 5.21
CA MET A 354 -21.08 7.22 4.85
C MET A 354 -21.58 5.77 4.84
N ILE A 355 -20.85 4.85 4.20
CA ILE A 355 -21.23 3.43 4.12
C ILE A 355 -21.21 2.80 5.51
N ASN A 356 -20.15 3.04 6.31
CA ASN A 356 -20.06 2.56 7.67
C ASN A 356 -21.23 3.07 8.51
N PHE A 357 -21.54 4.37 8.44
CA PHE A 357 -22.71 4.92 9.13
C PHE A 357 -24.00 4.19 8.72
N GLY A 358 -24.22 3.95 7.44
CA GLY A 358 -25.38 3.21 6.94
C GLY A 358 -25.45 1.77 7.48
N LEU A 359 -24.33 1.03 7.43
CA LEU A 359 -24.23 -0.33 7.96
C LEU A 359 -24.48 -0.37 9.47
N GLU A 360 -23.95 0.60 10.21
CA GLU A 360 -24.15 0.70 11.66
C GLU A 360 -25.62 0.98 12.00
N LYS A 361 -26.27 1.91 11.29
CA LYS A 361 -27.71 2.15 11.48
C LYS A 361 -28.58 0.96 11.12
N PHE A 362 -28.20 0.19 10.10
CA PHE A 362 -28.85 -1.07 9.78
C PHE A 362 -28.73 -2.10 10.92
N CYS A 363 -27.53 -2.24 11.52
CA CYS A 363 -27.31 -3.11 12.68
C CYS A 363 -28.14 -2.66 13.90
N ASP A 364 -28.20 -1.36 14.16
CA ASP A 364 -28.97 -0.80 15.27
C ASP A 364 -30.48 -1.03 15.11
N LEU A 365 -30.99 -0.84 13.89
CA LEU A 365 -32.40 -1.04 13.54
C LEU A 365 -32.80 -2.51 13.75
N THR A 366 -32.05 -3.44 13.16
CA THR A 366 -32.31 -4.88 13.27
C THR A 366 -32.19 -5.37 14.71
N SER A 367 -31.20 -4.88 15.47
CA SER A 367 -31.08 -5.19 16.90
C SER A 367 -32.30 -4.71 17.69
N SER A 368 -32.77 -3.50 17.39
CA SER A 368 -33.95 -2.91 18.03
C SER A 368 -35.24 -3.68 17.71
N MET A 369 -35.38 -4.23 16.49
CA MET A 369 -36.52 -5.08 16.12
C MET A 369 -36.60 -6.38 16.95
N VAL A 370 -35.46 -6.92 17.39
CA VAL A 370 -35.37 -8.11 18.26
C VAL A 370 -35.40 -7.71 19.76
N GLY A 371 -35.79 -6.47 20.07
CA GLY A 371 -35.90 -5.95 21.44
C GLY A 371 -34.56 -5.60 22.10
N ARG A 372 -33.45 -5.61 21.36
CA ARG A 372 -32.12 -5.19 21.84
C ARG A 372 -31.78 -3.79 21.34
N ASN A 373 -32.24 -2.76 22.05
CA ASN A 373 -31.85 -1.39 21.73
C ASN A 373 -30.42 -1.12 22.25
N PRO A 374 -29.43 -0.88 21.36
CA PRO A 374 -28.03 -0.74 21.74
C PRO A 374 -27.68 0.61 22.37
N TYR A 375 -28.62 1.55 22.44
CA TYR A 375 -28.47 2.84 23.10
C TYR A 375 -29.19 2.88 24.46
N LYS A 376 -29.89 1.80 24.84
CA LYS A 376 -30.69 1.76 26.07
C LYS A 376 -29.92 1.06 27.19
N LEU A 377 -29.75 1.79 28.30
CA LEU A 377 -29.30 1.23 29.57
C LEU A 377 -30.46 1.24 30.56
N VAL A 378 -30.73 0.09 31.16
CA VAL A 378 -31.66 -0.07 32.28
C VAL A 378 -30.82 -0.04 33.55
N LEU A 379 -31.23 0.78 34.51
CA LEU A 379 -30.55 0.94 35.80
C LEU A 379 -31.48 0.42 36.90
N GLY A 380 -30.91 0.06 38.06
CA GLY A 380 -31.68 -0.31 39.26
C GLY A 380 -32.73 0.75 39.64
N GLU A 381 -33.75 0.33 40.39
CA GLU A 381 -34.94 1.15 40.65
C GLU A 381 -34.59 2.57 41.18
N ASP A 382 -35.29 3.57 40.64
CA ASP A 382 -35.17 5.01 40.92
C ASP A 382 -33.85 5.71 40.56
N ALA A 383 -32.78 5.00 40.22
CA ALA A 383 -31.51 5.62 39.85
C ALA A 383 -31.60 6.47 38.58
N ALA A 384 -32.41 6.06 37.60
CA ALA A 384 -32.58 6.79 36.35
C ALA A 384 -33.18 8.20 36.55
N LYS A 385 -34.04 8.40 37.57
CA LYS A 385 -34.72 9.69 37.82
C LYS A 385 -33.75 10.83 38.16
N ASN A 386 -32.58 10.50 38.69
CA ASN A 386 -31.58 11.48 39.13
C ASN A 386 -30.56 11.84 38.02
N ILE A 387 -30.70 11.25 36.82
CA ILE A 387 -29.79 11.41 35.69
C ILE A 387 -30.39 12.40 34.69
N GLN A 388 -29.58 13.32 34.19
CA GLN A 388 -29.97 14.36 33.23
C GLN A 388 -29.21 14.25 31.91
N HIS A 389 -29.71 14.93 30.88
CA HIS A 389 -29.01 15.08 29.62
C HIS A 389 -27.61 15.68 29.83
N GLY A 390 -26.59 15.11 29.21
CA GLY A 390 -25.20 15.54 29.35
C GLY A 390 -24.45 14.94 30.54
N ASP A 391 -25.09 14.13 31.39
CA ASP A 391 -24.39 13.36 32.42
C ASP A 391 -23.54 12.25 31.76
N THR A 392 -22.37 11.98 32.34
CA THR A 392 -21.48 10.90 31.90
C THR A 392 -21.63 9.70 32.83
N ILE A 393 -21.81 8.52 32.26
CA ILE A 393 -21.95 7.27 32.98
C ILE A 393 -20.79 6.36 32.65
N SER A 394 -20.01 6.02 33.68
CA SER A 394 -18.91 5.07 33.57
C SER A 394 -19.38 3.71 34.08
N ILE A 395 -19.39 2.69 33.22
CA ILE A 395 -19.80 1.32 33.56
C ILE A 395 -18.58 0.42 33.48
N ASN A 396 -18.32 -0.34 34.54
CA ASN A 396 -17.20 -1.29 34.58
C ASN A 396 -17.73 -2.71 34.31
N ASN A 397 -17.22 -3.37 33.27
CA ASN A 397 -17.60 -4.74 32.93
C ASN A 397 -16.72 -5.83 33.56
N GLY A 398 -15.86 -5.45 34.52
CA GLY A 398 -14.90 -6.32 35.19
C GLY A 398 -13.50 -6.31 34.55
N ILE A 399 -13.36 -5.79 33.33
CA ILE A 399 -12.08 -5.70 32.61
C ILE A 399 -11.75 -4.24 32.30
N MET A 400 -12.72 -3.51 31.74
CA MET A 400 -12.57 -2.11 31.36
C MET A 400 -13.76 -1.28 31.82
N THR A 401 -13.50 0.00 32.02
CA THR A 401 -14.53 1.01 32.28
C THR A 401 -14.87 1.72 30.98
N PHE A 402 -16.15 1.72 30.62
CA PHE A 402 -16.66 2.42 29.44
C PHE A 402 -17.45 3.64 29.88
N GLU A 403 -17.20 4.78 29.27
CA GLU A 403 -17.90 6.02 29.55
C GLU A 403 -18.91 6.34 28.44
N TYR A 404 -20.13 6.70 28.84
CA TYR A 404 -21.22 7.01 27.93
C TYR A 404 -21.90 8.31 28.34
N ASN A 405 -22.19 9.18 27.37
CA ASN A 405 -22.91 10.41 27.61
C ASN A 405 -24.43 10.19 27.46
N VAL A 406 -25.20 10.67 28.44
CA VAL A 406 -26.65 10.52 28.49
C VAL A 406 -27.32 11.49 27.54
N LYS A 407 -28.19 10.95 26.68
CA LYS A 407 -29.00 11.69 25.73
C LYS A 407 -30.40 11.97 26.28
N GLU A 408 -31.05 10.97 26.86
CA GLU A 408 -32.44 11.08 27.30
C GLU A 408 -32.63 10.19 28.52
N THR A 409 -33.44 10.64 29.47
CA THR A 409 -33.78 9.88 30.68
C THR A 409 -35.24 9.46 30.63
N ARG A 410 -35.50 8.19 30.93
CA ARG A 410 -36.86 7.63 31.12
C ARG A 410 -36.98 7.01 32.51
N SER A 411 -38.20 6.68 32.92
CA SER A 411 -38.54 6.30 34.30
C SER A 411 -37.70 5.16 34.90
N LYS A 412 -37.27 4.19 34.10
CA LYS A 412 -36.44 3.03 34.51
C LYS A 412 -35.22 2.79 33.60
N SER A 413 -34.97 3.68 32.65
CA SER A 413 -33.90 3.49 31.66
C SER A 413 -33.43 4.82 31.13
N ILE A 414 -32.21 4.84 30.63
CA ILE A 414 -31.62 5.99 29.96
C ILE A 414 -31.28 5.61 28.52
N ILE A 415 -31.26 6.61 27.65
CA ILE A 415 -30.73 6.53 26.29
C ILE A 415 -29.42 7.29 26.28
N ILE A 416 -28.37 6.66 25.76
CA ILE A 416 -27.03 7.25 25.61
C ILE A 416 -26.75 7.66 24.16
N ASN A 417 -25.79 8.57 23.96
CA ASN A 417 -25.42 9.09 22.64
C ASN A 417 -24.67 8.08 21.78
N GLU A 418 -23.94 7.17 22.42
CA GLU A 418 -23.11 6.17 21.76
C GLU A 418 -23.69 4.77 21.97
N ARG A 419 -23.42 3.87 21.04
CA ARG A 419 -23.86 2.48 21.16
C ARG A 419 -23.07 1.76 22.26
N LEU A 420 -23.72 0.82 22.94
CA LEU A 420 -23.06 -0.03 23.91
C LEU A 420 -22.07 -0.97 23.23
N SER A 421 -20.79 -0.82 23.58
CA SER A 421 -19.70 -1.68 23.12
C SER A 421 -19.71 -3.06 23.76
N SER A 422 -20.36 -3.21 24.92
CA SER A 422 -20.45 -4.47 25.67
C SER A 422 -21.88 -4.74 26.15
N THR A 423 -22.17 -6.01 26.45
CA THR A 423 -23.43 -6.39 27.10
C THR A 423 -23.21 -6.36 28.60
N TYR A 424 -23.97 -5.52 29.30
CA TYR A 424 -23.94 -5.39 30.75
C TYR A 424 -25.10 -6.18 31.35
N LYS A 425 -24.79 -7.06 32.31
CA LYS A 425 -25.77 -7.88 33.05
C LYS A 425 -25.56 -7.68 34.53
N GLY A 426 -25.97 -6.51 35.01
CA GLY A 426 -25.91 -6.15 36.42
C GLY A 426 -24.58 -5.52 36.84
N SER A 427 -23.94 -4.79 35.93
CA SER A 427 -22.62 -4.21 36.16
C SER A 427 -22.66 -2.97 37.08
N PRO A 428 -21.62 -2.72 37.89
CA PRO A 428 -21.51 -1.49 38.65
C PRO A 428 -21.28 -0.29 37.72
N TYR A 429 -21.84 0.87 38.09
CA TYR A 429 -21.71 2.10 37.32
C TYR A 429 -21.60 3.32 38.22
N THR A 430 -21.03 4.39 37.66
CA THR A 430 -20.90 5.70 38.33
C THR A 430 -21.42 6.80 37.42
N VAL A 431 -22.14 7.76 37.98
CA VAL A 431 -22.68 8.91 37.24
C VAL A 431 -21.92 10.17 37.62
N ARG A 432 -21.48 10.93 36.62
CA ARG A 432 -20.74 12.19 36.78
C ARG A 432 -21.43 13.32 36.01
N ARG A 433 -21.40 14.53 36.57
CA ARG A 433 -21.83 15.78 35.92
C ARG A 433 -20.72 16.80 36.01
N GLY A 434 -20.21 17.27 34.87
CA GLY A 434 -19.07 18.19 34.82
C GLY A 434 -17.84 17.65 35.57
N GLY A 435 -17.59 16.34 35.50
CA GLY A 435 -16.49 15.67 36.22
C GLY A 435 -16.75 15.34 37.70
N LYS A 436 -17.79 15.93 38.32
CA LYS A 436 -18.15 15.64 39.73
C LYS A 436 -18.98 14.37 39.84
N LEU A 437 -18.57 13.45 40.72
CA LEU A 437 -19.32 12.22 41.01
C LEU A 437 -20.65 12.58 41.70
N LEU A 438 -21.76 12.18 41.09
CA LEU A 438 -23.11 12.36 41.66
C LEU A 438 -23.45 11.19 42.58
N PHE A 439 -23.48 9.97 42.03
CA PHE A 439 -23.76 8.76 42.78
C PHE A 439 -23.16 7.52 42.10
N ARG A 440 -23.10 6.42 42.85
CA ARG A 440 -22.71 5.09 42.39
C ARG A 440 -23.92 4.18 42.45
N GLY A 441 -24.08 3.33 41.44
CA GLY A 441 -25.13 2.34 41.40
C GLY A 441 -24.59 0.96 41.05
N THR A 442 -25.37 -0.04 41.40
CA THR A 442 -25.18 -1.43 41.00
C THR A 442 -26.32 -1.85 40.09
N ASP A 443 -26.14 -2.91 39.31
CA ASP A 443 -27.16 -3.47 38.42
C ASP A 443 -27.44 -2.72 37.08
N ALA A 444 -26.42 -2.16 36.42
CA ALA A 444 -26.58 -1.67 35.05
C ALA A 444 -26.80 -2.84 34.07
N LYS A 445 -27.86 -2.74 33.27
CA LYS A 445 -28.24 -3.70 32.24
C LYS A 445 -28.32 -3.04 30.88
N GLY A 446 -27.66 -3.59 29.89
CA GLY A 446 -27.65 -3.08 28.53
C GLY A 446 -27.15 -4.13 27.56
N PHE A 447 -27.63 -4.08 26.32
CA PHE A 447 -27.27 -5.07 25.32
C PHE A 447 -26.50 -4.39 24.19
N LYS A 448 -25.34 -4.94 23.84
CA LYS A 448 -24.70 -4.57 22.59
C LYS A 448 -25.59 -4.98 21.40
N PRO A 449 -25.43 -4.33 20.22
CA PRO A 449 -26.05 -4.77 18.96
C PRO A 449 -25.94 -6.29 18.75
N LEU A 450 -26.95 -6.87 18.13
CA LEU A 450 -27.01 -8.29 17.81
C LEU A 450 -25.82 -8.71 16.95
N PHE A 451 -25.47 -7.88 15.98
CA PHE A 451 -24.29 -7.98 15.15
C PHE A 451 -23.74 -6.58 14.89
N PHE A 452 -22.45 -6.51 14.56
CA PHE A 452 -21.77 -5.28 14.18
C PHE A 452 -21.21 -5.45 12.77
N LEU A 453 -21.62 -4.56 11.86
CA LEU A 453 -21.08 -4.51 10.51
C LEU A 453 -20.49 -3.14 10.26
N ASN A 454 -19.25 -3.16 9.82
CA ASN A 454 -18.63 -2.06 9.11
C ASN A 454 -17.82 -2.65 7.96
N LEU A 455 -17.40 -1.81 7.04
CA LEU A 455 -16.72 -2.23 5.82
C LEU A 455 -15.42 -2.97 6.15
N SER A 456 -14.72 -2.55 7.20
CA SER A 456 -13.49 -3.18 7.67
C SER A 456 -13.67 -4.63 8.14
N ILE A 457 -14.76 -4.93 8.86
CA ILE A 457 -15.09 -6.30 9.31
C ILE A 457 -15.49 -7.16 8.12
N ILE A 458 -16.29 -6.61 7.21
CA ILE A 458 -16.73 -7.31 5.99
C ILE A 458 -15.49 -7.73 5.17
N PHE A 459 -14.57 -6.81 4.92
CA PHE A 459 -13.32 -7.10 4.23
C PHE A 459 -12.44 -8.08 5.00
N GLY A 460 -12.30 -7.90 6.31
CA GLY A 460 -11.55 -8.81 7.17
C GLY A 460 -12.04 -10.25 7.06
N VAL A 461 -13.36 -10.47 7.06
CA VAL A 461 -13.94 -11.81 6.88
C VAL A 461 -13.72 -12.33 5.47
N ILE A 462 -14.07 -11.56 4.43
CA ILE A 462 -14.01 -12.00 3.03
C ILE A 462 -12.58 -12.35 2.59
N PHE A 463 -11.60 -11.53 2.98
CA PHE A 463 -10.22 -11.67 2.51
C PHE A 463 -9.31 -12.39 3.51
N SER A 464 -9.77 -12.71 4.74
CA SER A 464 -8.97 -13.50 5.69
C SER A 464 -8.49 -14.85 5.14
N PRO A 465 -9.27 -15.62 4.32
CA PRO A 465 -8.77 -16.88 3.79
C PRO A 465 -7.60 -16.66 2.84
N ILE A 466 -7.63 -15.59 2.03
CA ILE A 466 -6.55 -15.21 1.12
C ILE A 466 -5.34 -14.74 1.93
N ALA A 467 -5.53 -13.92 2.96
CA ALA A 467 -4.44 -13.51 3.85
C ALA A 467 -3.76 -14.71 4.51
N TRP A 468 -4.55 -15.65 5.00
CA TRP A 468 -4.05 -16.86 5.63
C TRP A 468 -3.24 -17.72 4.65
N THR A 469 -3.70 -17.91 3.41
CA THR A 469 -2.96 -18.69 2.41
C THR A 469 -1.64 -18.04 1.99
N MET A 470 -1.47 -16.73 2.17
CA MET A 470 -0.16 -16.07 1.99
C MET A 470 0.84 -16.39 3.13
N GLY A 471 0.42 -17.09 4.19
CA GLY A 471 1.23 -17.45 5.35
C GLY A 471 1.16 -16.47 6.52
N VAL A 472 0.10 -15.66 6.58
CA VAL A 472 -0.25 -14.83 7.74
C VAL A 472 -0.91 -15.70 8.81
N PRO A 473 -0.52 -15.61 10.10
CA PRO A 473 -1.19 -16.33 11.18
C PRO A 473 -2.70 -16.04 11.21
N TRP A 474 -3.53 -17.05 11.50
CA TRP A 474 -4.99 -16.89 11.48
C TRP A 474 -5.51 -15.74 12.37
N ARG A 475 -4.87 -15.52 13.54
CA ARG A 475 -5.18 -14.39 14.45
C ARG A 475 -4.99 -13.02 13.79
N GLU A 476 -4.03 -12.90 12.87
CA GLU A 476 -3.69 -11.67 12.15
C GLU A 476 -4.37 -11.59 10.78
N ALA A 477 -4.87 -12.72 10.25
CA ALA A 477 -5.40 -12.83 8.89
C ALA A 477 -6.61 -11.93 8.64
N ALA A 478 -7.47 -11.69 9.64
CA ALA A 478 -8.59 -10.75 9.50
C ALA A 478 -8.11 -9.29 9.36
N VAL A 479 -7.00 -8.94 10.01
CA VAL A 479 -6.41 -7.58 9.94
C VAL A 479 -5.77 -7.38 8.57
N VAL A 480 -4.99 -8.35 8.08
CA VAL A 480 -4.43 -8.28 6.73
C VAL A 480 -5.52 -8.36 5.66
N GLY A 481 -6.54 -9.21 5.84
CA GLY A 481 -7.70 -9.30 4.94
C GLY A 481 -8.45 -7.98 4.82
N ARG A 482 -8.62 -7.26 5.92
CA ARG A 482 -9.18 -5.90 5.92
C ARG A 482 -8.37 -4.99 4.98
N LEU A 483 -7.05 -4.96 5.12
CA LEU A 483 -6.17 -4.13 4.29
C LEU A 483 -6.26 -4.49 2.80
N LEU A 484 -6.38 -5.78 2.46
CA LEU A 484 -6.58 -6.23 1.08
C LEU A 484 -7.90 -5.71 0.50
N GLY A 485 -9.00 -5.78 1.27
CA GLY A 485 -10.29 -5.26 0.84
C GLY A 485 -10.32 -3.73 0.75
N GLU A 486 -9.67 -3.03 1.69
CA GLU A 486 -9.48 -1.58 1.63
C GLU A 486 -8.73 -1.17 0.37
N LYS A 487 -7.65 -1.88 0.02
CA LYS A 487 -6.95 -1.67 -1.24
C LYS A 487 -7.87 -1.82 -2.45
N LEU A 488 -8.65 -2.90 -2.51
CA LEU A 488 -9.47 -3.24 -3.67
C LEU A 488 -10.60 -2.24 -3.93
N ILE A 489 -11.32 -1.87 -2.86
CA ILE A 489 -12.50 -1.00 -2.96
C ILE A 489 -12.11 0.47 -3.01
N LEU A 490 -11.03 0.82 -2.32
CA LEU A 490 -10.57 2.19 -2.16
C LEU A 490 -9.30 2.35 -2.98
N THR A 491 -8.15 2.35 -2.30
CA THR A 491 -6.83 2.48 -2.88
C THR A 491 -5.82 1.81 -1.98
N GLU A 492 -4.71 1.37 -2.56
CA GLU A 492 -3.54 0.91 -1.83
C GLU A 492 -2.99 1.99 -0.90
N PHE A 493 -3.18 3.26 -1.25
CA PHE A 493 -2.77 4.41 -0.45
C PHE A 493 -3.43 4.42 0.94
N ILE A 494 -4.75 4.22 1.00
CA ILE A 494 -5.50 4.12 2.27
C ILE A 494 -5.07 2.87 3.04
N ALA A 495 -4.87 1.76 2.34
CA ALA A 495 -4.42 0.52 2.97
C ALA A 495 -3.02 0.66 3.61
N TYR A 496 -2.07 1.34 2.95
CA TYR A 496 -0.74 1.60 3.54
C TYR A 496 -0.80 2.54 4.74
N MET A 497 -1.62 3.59 4.69
CA MET A 497 -1.82 4.49 5.83
C MET A 497 -2.42 3.73 7.04
N ASN A 498 -3.42 2.87 6.79
CA ASN A 498 -4.04 2.06 7.84
C ASN A 498 -3.07 1.00 8.38
N LEU A 499 -2.24 0.39 7.52
CA LEU A 499 -1.17 -0.50 7.96
C LEU A 499 -0.20 0.21 8.91
N ALA A 500 0.27 1.41 8.56
CA ALA A 500 1.13 2.20 9.43
C ALA A 500 0.45 2.54 10.78
N GLY A 501 -0.84 2.90 10.76
CA GLY A 501 -1.62 3.13 11.98
C GLY A 501 -1.73 1.89 12.87
N ILE A 502 -1.96 0.72 12.28
CA ILE A 502 -2.03 -0.56 12.98
C ILE A 502 -0.67 -0.95 13.56
N LEU A 503 0.43 -0.73 12.83
CA LEU A 503 1.78 -1.00 13.35
C LEU A 503 2.15 -0.08 14.53
N LYS A 504 1.63 1.16 14.53
CA LYS A 504 1.86 2.12 15.60
C LYS A 504 1.06 1.84 16.87
N THR A 505 -0.21 1.46 16.74
CA THR A 505 -1.17 1.44 17.88
C THR A 505 -1.80 0.08 18.16
N GLY A 506 -1.60 -0.88 17.26
CA GLY A 506 -2.32 -2.15 17.28
C GLY A 506 -3.73 -2.03 16.72
N TYR A 507 -4.30 -3.17 16.32
CA TYR A 507 -5.67 -3.25 15.87
C TYR A 507 -6.61 -3.59 17.03
N HIS A 508 -7.47 -2.65 17.41
CA HIS A 508 -8.49 -2.87 18.43
C HIS A 508 -9.67 -3.64 17.83
N THR A 509 -9.87 -4.88 18.27
CA THR A 509 -11.03 -5.66 17.88
C THR A 509 -12.26 -5.25 18.68
N LEU A 510 -13.43 -5.67 18.20
CA LEU A 510 -14.69 -5.46 18.91
C LEU A 510 -14.78 -6.20 20.26
N SER A 511 -13.96 -7.24 20.48
CA SER A 511 -13.89 -7.94 21.77
C SER A 511 -13.05 -7.18 22.80
N GLY A 512 -12.42 -6.06 22.41
CA GLY A 512 -11.48 -5.32 23.25
C GLY A 512 -10.06 -5.88 23.22
N GLU A 513 -9.81 -6.92 22.41
CA GLU A 513 -8.47 -7.46 22.20
C GLU A 513 -7.68 -6.54 21.27
N VAL A 514 -6.40 -6.30 21.60
CA VAL A 514 -5.48 -5.56 20.73
C VAL A 514 -4.62 -6.58 19.98
N ILE A 515 -4.77 -6.62 18.66
CA ILE A 515 -3.95 -7.46 17.79
C ILE A 515 -2.79 -6.62 17.26
N MET A 516 -1.58 -6.97 17.68
CA MET A 516 -0.35 -6.44 17.09
C MET A 516 0.05 -7.30 15.91
N LEU A 517 0.29 -6.68 14.75
CA LEU A 517 0.80 -7.41 13.58
C LEU A 517 2.25 -7.81 13.83
N SER A 518 2.56 -9.07 13.54
CA SER A 518 3.95 -9.53 13.50
C SER A 518 4.69 -8.88 12.34
N GLN A 519 6.02 -8.76 12.48
CA GLN A 519 6.87 -8.22 11.43
C GLN A 519 6.73 -8.99 10.10
N ARG A 520 6.61 -10.33 10.18
CA ARG A 520 6.33 -11.19 9.03
C ARG A 520 5.05 -10.76 8.32
N SER A 521 3.93 -10.65 9.04
CA SER A 521 2.64 -10.27 8.45
C SER A 521 2.66 -8.86 7.89
N ALA A 522 3.37 -7.92 8.53
CA ALA A 522 3.53 -6.56 8.05
C ALA A 522 4.26 -6.51 6.71
N VAL A 523 5.32 -7.31 6.54
CA VAL A 523 6.06 -7.41 5.28
C VAL A 523 5.23 -8.12 4.20
N ILE A 524 4.58 -9.26 4.52
CA ILE A 524 3.68 -9.94 3.57
C ILE A 524 2.56 -9.01 3.11
N ALA A 525 1.95 -8.27 4.03
CA ALA A 525 0.93 -7.28 3.71
C ALA A 525 1.49 -6.18 2.80
N SER A 526 2.69 -5.66 3.08
CA SER A 526 3.33 -4.65 2.24
C SER A 526 3.52 -5.14 0.79
N TYR A 527 3.94 -6.39 0.58
CA TYR A 527 4.05 -6.96 -0.77
C TYR A 527 2.67 -7.12 -1.44
N ALA A 528 1.68 -7.63 -0.71
CA ALA A 528 0.32 -7.83 -1.23
C ALA A 528 -0.41 -6.51 -1.53
N LEU A 529 -0.08 -5.45 -0.79
CA LEU A 529 -0.60 -4.10 -0.99
C LEU A 529 0.09 -3.37 -2.14
N CYS A 530 1.32 -3.75 -2.51
CA CYS A 530 2.07 -3.16 -3.62
C CYS A 530 1.42 -3.46 -4.99
N GLY A 531 0.47 -2.61 -5.40
CA GLY A 531 -0.14 -2.62 -6.74
C GLY A 531 -1.37 -1.72 -6.83
N PHE A 532 -1.65 -1.16 -8.01
CA PHE A 532 -2.83 -0.31 -8.29
C PHE A 532 -4.16 -1.06 -8.50
N ALA A 533 -4.25 -2.33 -8.10
CA ALA A 533 -5.45 -3.13 -8.28
C ALA A 533 -6.61 -2.62 -7.38
N ASN A 534 -7.43 -1.74 -7.95
CA ASN A 534 -8.65 -1.20 -7.33
C ASN A 534 -9.67 -0.75 -8.39
N PHE A 535 -10.94 -0.59 -7.99
CA PHE A 535 -12.02 -0.25 -8.92
C PHE A 535 -11.83 1.11 -9.60
N ALA A 536 -11.28 2.12 -8.90
CA ALA A 536 -11.03 3.44 -9.47
C ALA A 536 -9.99 3.38 -10.61
N SER A 537 -8.97 2.54 -10.45
CA SER A 537 -7.88 2.37 -11.42
C SER A 537 -8.35 1.78 -12.75
N ILE A 538 -9.49 1.07 -12.79
CA ILE A 538 -10.10 0.62 -14.05
C ILE A 538 -10.43 1.82 -14.94
N GLY A 539 -11.05 2.85 -14.37
CA GLY A 539 -11.36 4.10 -15.09
C GLY A 539 -10.09 4.81 -15.55
N ILE A 540 -9.05 4.85 -14.71
CA ILE A 540 -7.76 5.47 -15.03
C ILE A 540 -7.08 4.78 -16.23
N GLN A 541 -7.01 3.44 -16.23
CA GLN A 541 -6.42 2.70 -17.35
C GLN A 541 -7.25 2.80 -18.63
N ILE A 542 -8.59 2.73 -18.55
CA ILE A 542 -9.46 2.90 -19.73
C ILE A 542 -9.27 4.30 -20.32
N GLY A 543 -9.18 5.33 -19.47
CA GLY A 543 -8.92 6.70 -19.90
C GLY A 543 -7.53 6.87 -20.52
N GLY A 544 -6.49 6.36 -19.86
CA GLY A 544 -5.10 6.46 -20.31
C GLY A 544 -4.84 5.67 -21.59
N ILE A 545 -5.03 4.35 -21.55
CA ILE A 545 -4.81 3.48 -22.71
C ILE A 545 -5.79 3.82 -23.84
N GLY A 546 -7.05 4.12 -23.50
CA GLY A 546 -8.06 4.54 -24.47
C GLY A 546 -7.84 5.93 -25.05
N GLY A 547 -6.99 6.76 -24.46
CA GLY A 547 -6.48 7.99 -25.08
C GLY A 547 -5.44 7.69 -26.16
N ILE A 548 -4.64 6.64 -25.97
CA ILE A 548 -3.61 6.19 -26.92
C ILE A 548 -4.24 5.44 -28.10
N ALA A 549 -5.20 4.55 -27.82
CA ALA A 549 -5.91 3.74 -28.82
C ALA A 549 -7.44 3.84 -28.62
N PRO A 550 -8.10 4.89 -29.15
CA PRO A 550 -9.54 5.10 -28.99
C PRO A 550 -10.40 3.92 -29.44
N ASN A 551 -9.96 3.20 -30.48
CA ASN A 551 -10.63 2.00 -31.01
C ASN A 551 -10.64 0.80 -30.04
N LYS A 552 -9.78 0.80 -29.01
CA LYS A 552 -9.71 -0.27 -28.01
C LYS A 552 -10.49 0.03 -26.73
N ARG A 553 -11.10 1.23 -26.56
CA ARG A 553 -11.84 1.60 -25.35
C ARG A 553 -12.90 0.57 -24.93
N ALA A 554 -13.69 0.08 -25.88
CA ALA A 554 -14.71 -0.94 -25.60
C ALA A 554 -14.10 -2.28 -25.16
N ALA A 555 -12.98 -2.68 -25.77
CA ALA A 555 -12.26 -3.89 -25.39
C ALA A 555 -11.67 -3.78 -23.98
N LEU A 556 -11.03 -2.66 -23.65
CA LEU A 556 -10.49 -2.36 -22.31
C LEU A 556 -11.57 -2.39 -21.24
N ALA A 557 -12.72 -1.76 -21.51
CA ALA A 557 -13.86 -1.76 -20.59
C ALA A 557 -14.40 -3.17 -20.34
N LYS A 558 -14.49 -4.00 -21.40
CA LYS A 558 -14.97 -5.38 -21.31
C LYS A 558 -14.08 -6.27 -20.44
N ILE A 559 -12.76 -6.09 -20.49
CA ILE A 559 -11.79 -6.94 -19.77
C ILE A 559 -11.33 -6.34 -18.42
N GLY A 560 -11.59 -5.05 -18.18
CA GLY A 560 -10.99 -4.29 -17.07
C GLY A 560 -11.23 -4.89 -15.68
N ILE A 561 -12.44 -5.38 -15.39
CA ILE A 561 -12.73 -6.04 -14.09
C ILE A 561 -11.87 -7.29 -13.90
N ARG A 562 -11.75 -8.13 -14.95
CA ARG A 562 -10.94 -9.36 -14.88
C ARG A 562 -9.46 -9.03 -14.72
N ALA A 563 -8.96 -8.03 -15.45
CA ALA A 563 -7.59 -7.56 -15.35
C ALA A 563 -7.27 -6.99 -13.96
N MET A 564 -8.22 -6.25 -13.34
CA MET A 564 -8.05 -5.70 -12.00
C MET A 564 -7.90 -6.81 -10.96
N PHE A 565 -8.76 -7.84 -11.00
CA PHE A 565 -8.66 -8.98 -10.09
C PHE A 565 -7.40 -9.82 -10.36
N ALA A 566 -7.03 -10.01 -11.63
CA ALA A 566 -5.77 -10.64 -12.01
C ALA A 566 -4.57 -9.89 -11.39
N GLY A 567 -4.58 -8.56 -11.42
CA GLY A 567 -3.56 -7.72 -10.80
C GLY A 567 -3.53 -7.84 -9.27
N ALA A 568 -4.69 -7.90 -8.63
CA ALA A 568 -4.80 -8.13 -7.18
C ALA A 568 -4.23 -9.51 -6.78
N ILE A 569 -4.53 -10.56 -7.56
CA ILE A 569 -4.00 -11.91 -7.34
C ILE A 569 -2.49 -11.93 -7.59
N ALA A 570 -1.99 -11.23 -8.61
CA ALA A 570 -0.56 -11.10 -8.87
C ALA A 570 0.20 -10.45 -7.69
N ALA A 571 -0.36 -9.41 -7.08
CA ALA A 571 0.21 -8.82 -5.86
C ALA A 571 0.09 -9.77 -4.64
N CYS A 572 -1.00 -10.51 -4.50
CA CYS A 572 -1.09 -11.55 -3.46
C CYS A 572 -0.05 -12.66 -3.69
N MET A 573 0.26 -13.01 -4.94
CA MET A 573 1.29 -13.97 -5.30
C MET A 573 2.68 -13.48 -4.88
N THR A 574 3.02 -12.21 -5.08
CA THR A 574 4.29 -11.65 -4.58
C THR A 574 4.37 -11.66 -3.06
N GLY A 575 3.28 -11.31 -2.36
CA GLY A 575 3.17 -11.44 -0.90
C GLY A 575 3.33 -12.88 -0.41
N THR A 576 2.80 -13.84 -1.16
CA THR A 576 2.94 -15.27 -0.87
C THR A 576 4.38 -15.73 -1.04
N VAL A 577 5.06 -15.31 -2.12
CA VAL A 577 6.49 -15.61 -2.34
C VAL A 577 7.36 -15.00 -1.24
N ALA A 578 7.09 -13.78 -0.82
CA ALA A 578 7.75 -13.19 0.35
C ALA A 578 7.54 -14.05 1.61
N GLY A 579 6.32 -14.52 1.85
CA GLY A 579 6.01 -15.43 2.95
C GLY A 579 6.73 -16.79 2.89
N ILE A 580 7.06 -17.30 1.70
CA ILE A 580 7.85 -18.54 1.56
C ILE A 580 9.30 -18.31 1.99
N LEU A 581 9.85 -17.16 1.61
CA LEU A 581 11.29 -16.86 1.70
C LEU A 581 11.69 -16.21 3.03
N MET A 582 10.72 -15.67 3.76
CA MET A 582 10.86 -15.17 5.14
C MET A 582 10.48 -16.24 6.13
#